data_AF-A0A975TZY8-F1
#
_entry.id   AF-A0A975TZY8-F1
#
_cell.length_a   1.000
_cell.length_b   1.000
_cell.length_c   1.000
_cell.angle_alpha   90.00
_cell.angle_beta   90.00
_cell.angle_gamma   90.00
#
_symmetry.space_group_name_H-M   'P 1'
#
loop_
_entity.id
_entity.type
_entity.pdbx_description
1 polymer ?
#
loop_
_entity_poly.entity_id
_entity_poly.type
_entity_poly.pdbx_seq_one_letter_code
_entity_poly.pdbx_strand_id
1 'polypeptide(L)' 'MWGGGYGMVGGLMMLLFWGVVIVLIVLAVKWFTDNQAGGSRGGRDAVDILRERFAAGEIDEEEFERRKKALER' A
#
# COMPACT_ATOMS: atom_id res chain seq x y z
N MET A 1 52.88 -1.52 -5.72
CA MET A 1 51.74 -0.66 -5.32
C MET A 1 50.57 -0.91 -6.26
N TRP A 2 49.77 -1.95 -6.02
CA TRP A 2 48.54 -2.25 -6.76
C TRP A 2 47.54 -2.76 -5.73
N GLY A 3 46.60 -1.92 -5.30
CA GLY A 3 45.67 -2.25 -4.23
C GLY A 3 44.59 -1.20 -3.94
N GLY A 4 44.67 -0.01 -4.55
CA GLY A 4 43.70 1.07 -4.32
C GLY A 4 42.42 1.01 -5.19
N GLY A 5 42.43 0.28 -6.31
CA GLY A 5 41.31 0.28 -7.27
C GLY A 5 40.16 -0.67 -6.89
N TYR A 6 40.48 -1.86 -6.37
CA TYR A 6 39.49 -2.89 -6.07
C TYR A 6 38.60 -2.55 -4.87
N GLY A 7 39.10 -1.80 -3.88
CA GLY A 7 38.29 -1.35 -2.74
C GLY A 7 37.24 -0.31 -3.13
N MET A 8 37.58 0.58 -4.07
CA MET A 8 36.65 1.62 -4.54
C MET A 8 35.55 1.02 -5.42
N VAL A 9 35.90 0.10 -6.34
CA VAL A 9 34.93 -0.62 -7.18
C VAL A 9 34.03 -1.53 -6.33
N GLY A 10 34.59 -2.22 -5.33
CA GLY A 10 33.83 -3.05 -4.40
C GLY A 10 32.84 -2.25 -3.55
N GLY A 11 33.25 -1.10 -3.03
CA GLY A 11 32.36 -0.21 -2.27
C GLY A 11 31.23 0.37 -3.12
N LEU A 12 31.52 0.74 -4.37
CA LEU A 12 30.52 1.26 -5.29
C LEU A 12 29.49 0.19 -5.69
N MET A 13 29.94 -1.04 -5.94
CA MET A 13 29.05 -2.18 -6.21
C MET A 13 28.16 -2.51 -5.02
N MET A 14 28.66 -2.39 -3.79
CA MET A 14 27.87 -2.61 -2.58
C MET A 14 26.76 -1.57 -2.43
N LEU A 15 27.06 -0.29 -2.68
CA LEU A 15 26.05 0.77 -2.67
C LEU A 15 25.00 0.59 -3.77
N LEU A 16 25.42 0.20 -4.97
CA LEU A 16 24.52 -0.13 -6.07
C LEU A 16 23.58 -1.28 -5.70
N PHE A 17 24.12 -2.35 -5.10
CA PHE A 17 23.32 -3.48 -4.63
C PHE A 17 22.25 -3.05 -3.63
N TRP A 18 22.62 -2.27 -2.61
CA TRP A 18 21.65 -1.73 -1.64
C TRP A 18 20.64 -0.78 -2.29
N GLY A 19 21.05 0.05 -3.25
CA GLY A 19 20.15 0.89 -4.02
C GLY A 19 19.09 0.07 -4.78
N VAL A 20 19.51 -1.00 -5.45
CA VAL A 20 18.59 -1.91 -6.15
C VAL A 20 17.63 -2.61 -5.17
N VAL A 21 18.13 -3.08 -4.03
CA VAL A 21 17.28 -3.69 -2.98
C VAL A 21 16.24 -2.70 -2.48
N ILE A 22 16.61 -1.45 -2.20
CA ILE A 22 15.67 -0.40 -1.78
C ILE A 22 14.62 -0.15 -2.87
N VAL A 23 15.05 -0.02 -4.14
CA VAL A 23 14.11 0.18 -5.26
C VAL A 23 13.14 -1.00 -5.38
N LEU A 24 13.61 -2.24 -5.23
CA LEU A 24 12.75 -3.43 -5.24
C LEU A 24 11.75 -3.41 -4.08
N ILE A 25 12.17 -3.06 -2.88
CA ILE A 25 11.28 -2.94 -1.72
C ILE A 25 10.24 -1.85 -1.97
N VAL A 26 10.65 -0.68 -2.45
CA VAL A 26 9.75 0.44 -2.74
C VAL A 26 8.76 0.05 -3.84
N LEU A 27 9.20 -0.62 -4.91
CA LEU A 27 8.31 -1.10 -5.97
C LEU A 27 7.34 -2.17 -5.47
N ALA A 28 7.81 -3.11 -4.64
CA ALA A 28 6.95 -4.12 -4.03
C ALA A 28 5.89 -3.47 -3.14
N VAL A 29 6.30 -2.59 -2.21
CA VAL A 29 5.38 -1.84 -1.34
C VAL A 29 4.44 -0.98 -2.17
N LYS A 30 4.94 -0.30 -3.21
CA LYS A 30 4.12 0.52 -4.10
C LYS A 30 3.14 -0.34 -4.89
N TRP A 31 3.49 -1.54 -5.34
CA TRP A 31 2.54 -2.46 -5.96
C TRP A 31 1.51 -3.01 -4.99
N PHE A 32 1.89 -3.39 -3.76
CA PHE A 32 0.91 -3.80 -2.75
C PHE A 32 0.01 -2.64 -2.32
N THR A 33 0.57 -1.42 -2.25
CA THR A 33 -0.16 -0.21 -1.88
C THR A 33 -1.00 0.32 -3.03
N ASP A 34 -0.55 0.24 -4.29
CA ASP A 34 -1.29 0.64 -5.50
C ASP A 34 -2.33 -0.43 -5.87
N ASN A 35 -2.11 -1.71 -5.60
CA ASN A 35 -3.15 -2.73 -5.74
C ASN A 35 -4.24 -2.58 -4.65
N GLN A 36 -3.92 -1.85 -3.59
CA GLN A 36 -4.89 -1.41 -2.60
C GLN A 36 -5.41 0.02 -2.95
N ALA A 37 -4.66 0.86 -3.70
CA ALA A 37 -5.04 2.24 -4.10
C ALA A 37 -5.85 2.37 -5.38
N GLY A 38 -5.65 1.47 -6.32
CA GLY A 38 -5.95 1.70 -7.73
C GLY A 38 -7.24 1.06 -8.25
N GLY A 39 -8.06 0.42 -7.39
CA GLY A 39 -9.25 -0.26 -7.89
C GLY A 39 -10.46 -0.43 -6.97
N SER A 40 -10.36 -0.16 -5.66
CA SER A 40 -11.49 -0.45 -4.73
C SER A 40 -11.36 0.20 -3.34
N ARG A 41 -10.51 1.22 -3.17
CA ARG A 41 -10.26 1.80 -1.82
C ARG A 41 -11.41 2.67 -1.33
N GLY A 42 -12.09 3.40 -2.21
CA GLY A 42 -13.26 4.19 -1.83
C GLY A 42 -14.44 3.36 -1.32
N GLY A 43 -14.67 2.16 -1.90
CA GLY A 43 -15.78 1.29 -1.51
C GLY A 43 -15.52 0.54 -0.20
N ARG A 44 -14.31 0.02 0.01
CA ARG A 44 -13.96 -0.69 1.26
C ARG A 44 -13.86 0.25 2.45
N ASP A 45 -13.20 1.40 2.29
CA ASP A 45 -13.14 2.41 3.36
C ASP A 45 -14.55 2.95 3.69
N ALA A 46 -15.41 3.16 2.69
CA ALA A 46 -16.78 3.61 2.93
C ALA A 46 -17.66 2.55 3.60
N VAL A 47 -17.52 1.27 3.25
CA VAL A 47 -18.25 0.17 3.89
C VAL A 47 -17.75 -0.06 5.33
N ASP A 48 -16.45 0.08 5.57
CA ASP A 48 -15.88 -0.04 6.91
C ASP A 48 -16.31 1.11 7.83
N ILE A 49 -16.37 2.35 7.31
CA ILE A 49 -16.93 3.51 8.04
C ILE A 49 -18.43 3.32 8.31
N LEU A 50 -19.20 2.79 7.36
CA LEU A 50 -20.61 2.47 7.57
C LEU A 50 -20.80 1.39 8.65
N ARG A 51 -19.95 0.37 8.67
CA ARG A 51 -20.02 -0.70 9.68
C ARG A 51 -19.74 -0.18 11.08
N GLU A 52 -18.77 0.72 11.23
CA GLU A 52 -18.44 1.33 12.53
C GLU A 52 -19.63 2.13 13.09
N ARG A 53 -20.30 2.93 12.25
CA ARG A 53 -21.47 3.72 12.67
C ARG A 53 -22.70 2.87 12.97
N PHE A 54 -22.88 1.75 12.26
CA PHE A 54 -23.92 0.78 12.55
C PHE A 54 -23.68 0.11 13.92
N ALA A 55 -22.44 -0.28 14.21
CA ALA A 55 -22.07 -0.84 15.52
C ALA A 55 -22.19 0.20 16.65
N ALA A 56 -21.94 1.47 16.36
CA ALA A 56 -22.18 2.58 17.29
C ALA A 56 -23.68 2.90 17.48
N GLY A 57 -24.57 2.31 16.69
CA GLY A 57 -26.02 2.57 16.73
C GLY A 57 -26.43 3.94 16.18
N GLU A 58 -25.53 4.63 15.47
CA GLU A 58 -25.80 5.94 14.86
C GLU A 58 -26.66 5.85 13.58
N ILE A 59 -26.67 4.67 12.95
CA ILE A 59 -27.45 4.37 11.75
C ILE A 59 -28.16 3.04 11.91
N ASP A 60 -29.37 2.96 11.36
CA ASP A 60 -30.22 1.77 11.40
C ASP A 60 -29.88 0.79 10.26
N GLU A 61 -30.30 -0.47 10.41
CA GLU A 61 -29.99 -1.56 9.48
C GLU A 61 -30.48 -1.27 8.06
N GLU A 62 -31.65 -0.64 7.92
CA GLU A 62 -32.15 -0.21 6.62
C GLU A 62 -31.26 0.83 5.93
N GLU A 63 -30.69 1.77 6.70
CA GLU A 63 -29.84 2.82 6.16
C GLU A 63 -28.47 2.26 5.76
N PHE A 64 -27.94 1.33 6.56
CA PHE A 64 -26.73 0.58 6.25
C PHE A 64 -26.88 -0.20 4.92
N GLU A 65 -27.96 -0.97 4.77
CA GLU A 65 -28.20 -1.78 3.57
C GLU A 65 -28.42 -0.92 2.31
N ARG A 66 -29.15 0.20 2.42
CA ARG A 66 -29.34 1.14 1.30
C ARG A 66 -28.01 1.72 0.81
N ARG A 67 -27.12 2.13 1.73
CA ARG A 67 -25.83 2.73 1.38
C ARG A 67 -24.82 1.70 0.88
N LYS A 68 -24.81 0.51 1.47
CA LYS A 68 -23.98 -0.61 1.01
C LYS A 68 -24.32 -0.99 -0.43
N LYS A 69 -25.61 -1.13 -0.77
CA LYS A 69 -26.05 -1.43 -2.15
C LYS A 69 -25.74 -0.31 -3.14
N ALA A 70 -25.67 0.94 -2.69
CA ALA A 70 -25.28 2.08 -3.52
C ALA A 70 -23.77 2.10 -3.81
N LEU A 71 -22.95 1.52 -2.93
CA LEU A 71 -21.50 1.43 -3.07
C LEU A 71 -21.04 0.15 -3.80
N GLU A 72 -21.86 -0.90 -3.79
CA GLU A 72 -21.64 -2.15 -4.54
C GLU A 72 -22.08 -2.07 -6.03
N ARG A 73 -22.64 -0.94 -6.47
CA ARG A 73 -23.14 -0.70 -7.84
C ARG A 73 -22.15 0.09 -8.69
#